data_AF-A0A6L8UC98-F1
#
_entry.id   AF-A0A6L8UC98-F1
#
_cell.length_a   1.000
_cell.length_b   1.000
_cell.length_c   1.000
_cell.angle_alpha   90.00
_cell.angle_beta   90.00
_cell.angle_gamma   90.00
#
_symmetry.space_group_name_H-M   'P 1'
#
loop_
_entity.id
_entity.type
_entity.pdbx_description
1 polymer ?
#
loop_
_entity_poly.entity_id
_entity_poly.type
_entity_poly.pdbx_seq_one_letter_code
_entity_poly.pdbx_strand_id
1 'polypeptide(L)'
;LGFQTTVFGNCPFYLQPNVTTLILRGATSEGLGGSKSLRGIIRNRVVGDGIAYGNLELRWKFVYFTFINQNFYLSLNGFLDGGRVVKPVQFGDYFVDPEDVGIGITEDQIFSTDKESFHLSYGGGFRIVMNRNFIIAIDHGRPFDKRDGKSGTYIGLNFLF
;
A
#
# COMPACT_ATOMS: atom_id res chain seq x y z
N LEU A 1 -11.73 -3.10 3.28
CA LEU A 1 -11.18 -4.39 3.76
C LEU A 1 -11.10 -5.33 2.57
N GLY A 2 -10.05 -6.15 2.51
CA GLY A 2 -9.83 -7.14 1.45
C GLY A 2 -9.03 -8.31 1.99
N PHE A 3 -9.30 -9.50 1.45
CA PHE A 3 -8.59 -10.74 1.77
C PHE A 3 -8.36 -11.51 0.48
N GLN A 4 -7.15 -11.99 0.25
CA GLN A 4 -6.77 -12.81 -0.89
C GLN A 4 -5.88 -13.94 -0.41
N THR A 5 -6.16 -15.18 -0.82
CA THR A 5 -5.29 -16.33 -0.51
C THR A 5 -5.36 -17.41 -1.58
N THR A 6 -4.28 -18.17 -1.71
CA THR A 6 -4.19 -19.38 -2.51
C THR A 6 -4.93 -20.52 -1.79
N VAL A 7 -6.07 -20.92 -2.33
CA VAL A 7 -6.95 -21.97 -1.77
C VAL A 7 -6.48 -23.38 -2.14
N PHE A 8 -5.94 -23.58 -3.36
CA PHE A 8 -5.46 -24.87 -3.83
C PHE A 8 -4.17 -24.72 -4.65
N GLY A 9 -3.25 -25.66 -4.50
CA GLY A 9 -1.93 -25.63 -5.16
C GLY A 9 -0.98 -24.56 -4.61
N ASN A 10 0.12 -24.35 -5.32
CA ASN A 10 1.15 -23.36 -4.98
C ASN A 10 1.12 -22.21 -5.99
N CYS A 11 1.12 -20.97 -5.50
CA CYS A 11 1.17 -19.80 -6.37
C CYS A 11 2.60 -19.63 -6.91
N PRO A 12 2.80 -19.54 -8.24
CA PRO A 12 4.13 -19.35 -8.79
C PRO A 12 4.69 -17.97 -8.40
N PHE A 13 6.00 -17.89 -8.17
CA PHE A 13 6.67 -16.71 -7.60
C PHE A 13 6.37 -15.40 -8.37
N TYR A 14 6.24 -15.46 -9.69
CA TYR A 14 5.96 -14.30 -10.54
C TYR A 14 4.53 -13.76 -10.40
N LEU A 15 3.60 -14.52 -9.80
CA LEU A 15 2.23 -14.07 -9.50
C LEU A 15 2.04 -13.67 -8.04
N GLN A 16 2.93 -14.08 -7.13
CA GLN A 16 2.82 -13.75 -5.70
C GLN A 16 2.71 -12.25 -5.37
N PRO A 17 3.43 -11.32 -6.04
CA PRO A 17 3.27 -9.91 -5.75
C PRO A 17 1.99 -9.32 -6.36
N ASN A 18 1.16 -10.07 -7.09
CA ASN A 18 -0.02 -9.51 -7.76
C ASN A 18 -1.28 -9.62 -6.88
N VAL A 19 -1.89 -8.47 -6.55
CA VAL A 19 -3.22 -8.45 -5.94
C VAL A 19 -4.27 -8.43 -7.05
N THR A 20 -5.01 -9.53 -7.17
CA THR A 20 -6.10 -9.64 -8.14
C THR A 20 -7.27 -8.78 -7.67
N THR A 21 -7.59 -7.74 -8.45
CA THR A 21 -8.71 -6.85 -8.17
C THR A 21 -9.74 -6.95 -9.29
N LEU A 22 -11.02 -6.92 -8.94
CA LEU A 22 -12.13 -6.96 -9.92
C LEU A 22 -12.13 -5.74 -10.85
N ILE A 23 -11.57 -4.63 -10.38
CA ILE A 23 -11.34 -3.40 -11.14
C ILE A 23 -9.88 -3.03 -10.94
N LEU A 24 -9.13 -2.91 -12.04
CA LEU A 24 -7.73 -2.48 -12.02
C LEU A 24 -7.64 -1.09 -11.38
N ARG A 25 -6.97 -1.00 -10.22
CA ARG A 25 -6.76 0.25 -9.47
C ARG A 25 -5.59 1.10 -10.03
N GLY A 26 -4.95 0.62 -11.09
CA GLY A 26 -3.82 1.22 -11.80
C GLY A 26 -3.52 0.45 -13.08
N ALA A 27 -2.52 0.89 -13.84
CA ALA A 27 -2.08 0.19 -15.06
C ALA A 27 -1.49 -1.21 -14.78
N THR A 28 -1.10 -1.45 -13.54
CA THR A 28 -0.44 -2.67 -13.04
C THR A 28 -1.21 -3.19 -11.82
N SER A 29 -1.40 -4.50 -11.75
CA SER A 29 -1.73 -5.19 -10.50
C SER A 29 -0.44 -5.25 -9.69
N GLU A 30 -0.45 -4.65 -8.50
CA GLU A 30 0.73 -4.55 -7.64
C GLU A 30 0.41 -5.14 -6.27
N GLY A 31 1.45 -5.48 -5.53
CA GLY A 31 1.39 -6.05 -4.19
C GLY A 31 0.91 -5.04 -3.18
N LEU A 32 0.82 -5.46 -1.92
CA LEU A 32 0.52 -4.53 -0.84
C LEU A 32 1.74 -3.63 -0.57
N GLY A 33 1.46 -2.33 -0.46
CA GLY A 33 2.47 -1.27 -0.42
C GLY A 33 2.30 -0.22 -1.53
N GLY A 34 2.62 1.04 -1.24
CA GLY A 34 2.59 2.14 -2.20
C GLY A 34 1.28 2.94 -2.23
N SER A 35 1.13 3.78 -3.26
CA SER A 35 0.06 4.80 -3.29
C SER A 35 -1.36 4.23 -3.38
N LYS A 36 -1.52 2.99 -3.87
CA LYS A 36 -2.82 2.39 -4.21
C LYS A 36 -3.35 1.36 -3.22
N SER A 37 -2.51 0.89 -2.29
CA SER A 37 -2.85 -0.15 -1.31
C SER A 37 -2.53 0.30 0.12
N LEU A 38 -1.25 0.47 0.47
CA LEU A 38 -0.79 0.91 1.79
C LEU A 38 0.10 2.15 1.64
N ARG A 39 -0.48 3.36 1.78
CA ARG A 39 0.24 4.61 1.57
C ARG A 39 1.30 4.81 2.64
N GLY A 40 2.51 5.18 2.20
CA GLY A 40 3.67 5.37 3.08
C GLY A 40 4.51 4.11 3.28
N ILE A 41 3.96 2.93 2.98
CA ILE A 41 4.70 1.66 2.95
C ILE A 41 5.33 1.49 1.56
N ILE A 42 6.55 0.94 1.50
CA ILE A 42 7.25 0.63 0.24
C ILE A 42 6.39 -0.31 -0.62
N ARG A 43 6.42 -0.13 -1.96
CA ARG A 43 5.68 -0.99 -2.90
C ARG A 43 6.11 -2.45 -2.79
N ASN A 44 5.15 -3.37 -2.90
CA ASN A 44 5.37 -4.82 -2.81
C ASN A 44 6.07 -5.25 -1.51
N ARG A 45 5.87 -4.51 -0.41
CA ARG A 45 6.51 -4.83 0.88
C ARG A 45 5.86 -6.03 1.57
N VAL A 46 4.55 -6.18 1.42
CA VAL A 46 3.77 -7.25 2.08
C VAL A 46 3.30 -8.24 1.01
N VAL A 47 3.99 -9.37 0.91
CA VAL A 47 3.76 -10.41 -0.10
C VAL A 47 3.68 -11.77 0.60
N GLY A 48 2.67 -12.56 0.25
CA GLY A 48 2.48 -13.89 0.81
C GLY A 48 1.42 -14.69 0.05
N ASP A 49 1.35 -15.99 0.30
CA ASP A 49 0.30 -16.88 -0.22
C ASP A 49 -1.11 -16.51 0.28
N GLY A 50 -1.18 -15.74 1.34
CA GLY A 50 -2.42 -15.16 1.85
C GLY A 50 -2.17 -13.83 2.52
N ILE A 51 -2.95 -12.83 2.13
CA ILE A 51 -2.83 -11.45 2.61
C ILE A 51 -4.20 -10.92 3.02
N ALA A 52 -4.23 -10.17 4.11
CA ALA A 52 -5.38 -9.39 4.55
C ALA A 52 -4.99 -7.92 4.64
N TYR A 53 -5.86 -7.03 4.19
CA TYR A 53 -5.59 -5.60 4.26
C TYR A 53 -6.86 -4.78 4.46
N GLY A 54 -6.67 -3.60 5.03
CA GLY A 54 -7.71 -2.67 5.41
C GLY A 54 -7.25 -1.24 5.23
N ASN A 55 -8.23 -0.37 5.07
CA ASN A 55 -8.03 1.06 5.04
C ASN A 55 -9.23 1.69 5.76
N LEU A 56 -8.93 2.66 6.61
CA LEU A 56 -9.90 3.52 7.28
C LEU A 56 -9.57 4.96 6.90
N GLU A 57 -10.57 5.70 6.41
CA GLU A 57 -10.40 7.10 6.04
C GLU A 57 -11.45 7.99 6.68
N LEU A 58 -10.98 9.10 7.25
CA LEU A 58 -11.81 10.22 7.67
C LEU A 58 -11.64 11.34 6.62
N ARG A 59 -12.74 11.79 6.02
CA ARG A 59 -12.71 12.88 5.03
C ARG A 59 -13.53 14.06 5.52
N TRP A 60 -12.92 15.23 5.58
CA TRP A 60 -13.55 16.46 6.04
C TRP A 60 -13.43 17.57 5.01
N LYS A 61 -14.58 17.94 4.43
CA LYS A 61 -14.71 19.11 3.56
C LYS A 61 -14.94 20.34 4.42
N PHE A 62 -13.92 21.17 4.54
CA PHE A 62 -13.91 22.27 5.51
C PHE A 62 -14.26 23.62 4.88
N VAL A 63 -14.01 23.82 3.58
CA VAL A 63 -14.27 25.10 2.89
C VAL A 63 -14.89 24.85 1.52
N TYR A 64 -15.91 25.66 1.20
CA TYR A 64 -16.55 25.75 -0.11
C TYR A 64 -16.49 27.19 -0.58
N PHE A 65 -16.12 27.42 -1.84
CA PHE A 65 -16.06 28.76 -2.42
C PHE A 65 -16.26 28.70 -3.93
N THR A 66 -16.67 29.82 -4.52
CA THR A 66 -16.79 29.96 -5.97
C THR A 66 -15.73 30.94 -6.46
N PHE A 67 -14.93 30.52 -7.43
CA PHE A 67 -13.86 31.34 -8.01
C PHE A 67 -13.89 31.17 -9.54
N ILE A 68 -13.83 32.28 -10.29
CA ILE A 68 -13.90 32.29 -11.78
C ILE A 68 -15.13 31.51 -12.31
N ASN A 69 -16.30 31.71 -11.69
CA ASN A 69 -17.54 30.98 -12.02
C ASN A 69 -17.42 29.44 -11.91
N GLN A 70 -16.40 28.92 -11.22
CA GLN A 70 -16.23 27.51 -10.91
C GLN A 70 -16.41 27.27 -9.41
N ASN A 71 -17.03 26.14 -9.05
CA ASN A 71 -17.26 25.76 -7.67
C ASN A 71 -16.07 24.96 -7.14
N PHE A 72 -15.45 25.45 -6.08
CA PHE A 72 -14.34 24.80 -5.40
C PHE A 72 -14.75 24.30 -4.02
N TYR A 73 -14.14 23.19 -3.62
CA TYR A 73 -14.08 22.83 -2.21
C TYR A 73 -12.70 22.28 -1.85
N LEU A 74 -12.32 22.52 -0.61
CA LEU A 74 -11.11 21.97 -0.01
C LEU A 74 -11.50 20.87 0.98
N SER A 75 -10.76 19.77 0.94
CA SER A 75 -10.96 18.65 1.87
C SER A 75 -9.64 18.20 2.46
N LEU A 76 -9.68 17.87 3.74
CA LEU A 76 -8.63 17.16 4.44
C LEU A 76 -9.06 15.71 4.63
N ASN A 77 -8.12 14.78 4.46
CA ASN A 77 -8.35 13.36 4.60
C ASN A 77 -7.34 12.80 5.61
N GLY A 78 -7.79 12.21 6.71
CA GLY A 78 -6.94 11.37 7.56
C GLY A 78 -7.11 9.92 7.13
N PHE A 79 -6.02 9.16 7.03
CA PHE A 79 -6.11 7.74 6.70
C PHE A 79 -5.24 6.87 7.61
N LEU A 80 -5.71 5.64 7.82
CA LEU A 80 -4.99 4.55 8.43
C LEU A 80 -5.06 3.35 7.48
N ASP A 81 -3.92 2.95 6.96
CA ASP A 81 -3.80 1.80 6.07
C ASP A 81 -3.11 0.67 6.82
N GLY A 82 -3.51 -0.58 6.58
CA GLY A 82 -2.93 -1.72 7.26
C GLY A 82 -3.00 -3.00 6.45
N GLY A 83 -1.93 -3.79 6.47
CA GLY A 83 -1.85 -5.10 5.83
C GLY A 83 -1.16 -6.12 6.73
N ARG A 84 -1.43 -7.40 6.46
CA ARG A 84 -0.76 -8.52 7.13
C ARG A 84 -0.71 -9.74 6.21
N VAL A 85 0.41 -10.47 6.25
CA VAL A 85 0.48 -11.81 5.67
C VAL A 85 -0.21 -12.80 6.62
N VAL A 86 -1.27 -13.44 6.14
CA VAL A 86 -2.03 -14.46 6.87
C VAL A 86 -1.48 -15.85 6.59
N LYS A 87 -0.96 -16.08 5.38
CA LYS A 87 -0.33 -17.33 4.97
C LYS A 87 1.03 -17.01 4.31
N PRO A 88 2.16 -17.35 4.95
CA PRO A 88 3.48 -17.10 4.39
C PRO A 88 3.73 -18.01 3.18
N VAL A 89 4.61 -17.57 2.28
CA VAL A 89 5.11 -18.43 1.20
C VAL A 89 5.96 -19.52 1.81
N GLN A 90 5.70 -20.78 1.45
CA GLN A 90 6.58 -21.87 1.83
C GLN A 90 7.72 -21.97 0.80
N PHE A 91 8.94 -21.71 1.25
CA PHE A 91 10.16 -21.95 0.50
C PHE A 91 10.99 -23.01 1.24
N GLY A 92 11.70 -23.84 0.48
CA GLY A 92 12.69 -24.75 1.06
C GLY A 92 14.00 -23.98 1.22
N ASP A 93 14.54 -23.93 2.42
CA ASP A 93 15.76 -23.17 2.79
C ASP A 93 17.06 -23.75 2.18
N TYR A 94 16.95 -24.63 1.19
CA TYR A 94 18.03 -25.51 0.75
C TYR A 94 19.02 -24.84 -0.23
N PHE A 95 18.74 -23.65 -0.76
CA PHE A 95 19.54 -23.00 -1.80
C PHE A 95 19.58 -21.47 -1.72
N VAL A 96 19.67 -20.88 -0.52
CA VAL A 96 19.97 -19.44 -0.42
C VAL A 96 21.33 -19.28 0.25
N ASP A 97 22.37 -19.23 -0.58
CA ASP A 97 23.68 -18.79 -0.13
C ASP A 97 23.65 -17.26 0.01
N PRO A 98 23.91 -16.69 1.20
CA PRO A 98 23.98 -15.24 1.39
C PRO A 98 24.98 -14.55 0.43
N GLU A 99 25.99 -15.28 -0.06
CA GLU A 99 26.95 -14.77 -1.05
C GLU A 99 26.31 -14.51 -2.43
N ASP A 100 25.25 -15.23 -2.79
CA ASP A 100 24.55 -15.11 -4.08
C ASP A 100 23.54 -13.94 -4.12
N VAL A 101 23.15 -13.38 -2.97
CA VAL A 101 22.09 -12.36 -2.84
C VAL A 101 22.63 -10.92 -2.93
N GLY A 102 23.96 -10.76 -2.95
CA GLY A 102 24.65 -9.49 -3.16
C GLY A 102 25.34 -8.95 -1.90
N ILE A 103 26.36 -8.12 -2.12
CA ILE A 103 27.27 -7.63 -1.08
C ILE A 103 26.50 -6.76 -0.07
N GLY A 104 26.48 -7.19 1.20
CA GLY A 104 25.99 -6.40 2.34
C GLY A 104 24.57 -6.72 2.82
N ILE A 105 23.94 -7.79 2.31
CA ILE A 105 22.68 -8.30 2.83
C ILE A 105 22.99 -9.49 3.75
N THR A 106 22.57 -9.41 5.01
CA THR A 106 22.76 -10.49 5.98
C THR A 106 21.54 -11.43 5.98
N GLU A 107 21.74 -12.71 6.29
CA GLU A 107 20.68 -13.75 6.29
C GLU A 107 19.47 -13.35 7.15
N ASP A 108 19.68 -12.67 8.27
CA ASP A 108 18.64 -12.14 9.16
C ASP A 108 17.79 -11.02 8.53
N GLN A 109 18.31 -10.33 7.51
CA GLN A 109 17.59 -9.32 6.74
C GLN A 109 16.70 -9.95 5.65
N ILE A 110 17.01 -11.18 5.23
CA ILE A 110 16.26 -11.94 4.22
C ILE A 110 15.25 -12.88 4.90
N PHE A 111 15.71 -13.60 5.92
CA PHE A 111 14.96 -14.57 6.71
C PHE A 111 14.89 -14.08 8.16
N SER A 112 13.96 -13.18 8.41
CA SER A 112 13.66 -12.78 9.78
C SER A 112 12.94 -13.92 10.50
N THR A 113 13.45 -14.34 11.66
CA THR A 113 12.80 -15.27 12.59
C THR A 113 11.64 -14.59 13.37
N ASP A 114 11.43 -13.28 13.16
CA ASP A 114 10.37 -12.55 13.83
C ASP A 114 8.99 -13.05 13.38
N LYS A 115 8.05 -13.14 14.33
CA LYS A 115 6.67 -13.46 14.00
C LYS A 115 6.06 -12.34 13.15
N GLU A 116 5.43 -12.72 12.04
CA GLU A 116 4.68 -11.83 11.16
C GLU A 116 3.69 -10.96 11.94
N SER A 117 3.81 -9.64 11.77
CA SER A 117 3.05 -8.61 12.49
C SER A 117 2.20 -7.77 11.52
N PHE A 118 1.41 -6.84 12.07
CA PHE A 118 0.64 -5.92 11.23
C PHE A 118 1.53 -4.80 10.69
N HIS A 119 1.52 -4.65 9.36
CA HIS A 119 2.15 -3.56 8.65
C HIS A 119 1.17 -2.40 8.55
N LEU A 120 1.27 -1.46 9.49
CA LEU A 120 0.37 -0.31 9.60
C LEU A 120 1.06 0.96 9.12
N SER A 121 0.27 1.84 8.50
CA SER A 121 0.67 3.21 8.20
C SER A 121 -0.46 4.19 8.47
N TYR A 122 -0.08 5.43 8.69
CA TYR A 122 -0.99 6.53 8.90
C TYR A 122 -0.57 7.73 8.06
N GLY A 123 -1.53 8.59 7.75
CA GLY A 123 -1.22 9.77 6.96
C GLY A 123 -2.35 10.75 6.84
N GLY A 124 -2.00 11.84 6.17
CA GLY A 124 -2.87 12.95 5.88
C GLY A 124 -2.88 13.22 4.38
N GLY A 125 -4.04 13.64 3.90
CA GLY A 125 -4.28 14.01 2.53
C GLY A 125 -4.93 15.37 2.45
N PHE A 126 -4.55 16.14 1.44
CA PHE A 126 -5.21 17.38 1.07
C PHE A 126 -5.81 17.22 -0.32
N ARG A 127 -7.00 17.77 -0.52
CA ARG A 127 -7.73 17.73 -1.78
C ARG A 127 -8.20 19.12 -2.14
N ILE A 128 -7.91 19.51 -3.38
CA ILE A 128 -8.50 20.68 -4.03
C ILE A 128 -9.42 20.14 -5.11
N VAL A 129 -10.70 20.48 -5.05
CA VAL A 129 -11.69 19.97 -6.00
C VAL A 129 -12.40 21.10 -6.70
N MET A 130 -12.43 21.05 -8.03
CA MET A 130 -13.10 21.99 -8.92
C MET A 130 -14.24 21.30 -9.65
N ASN A 131 -15.46 21.86 -9.55
CA ASN A 131 -16.69 21.44 -10.22
C ASN A 131 -17.02 19.95 -10.11
N ARG A 132 -16.50 19.27 -9.08
CA ARG A 132 -16.63 17.82 -8.84
C ARG A 132 -15.95 16.91 -9.86
N ASN A 133 -15.39 17.44 -10.95
CA ASN A 133 -14.79 16.66 -12.04
C ASN A 133 -13.26 16.69 -12.01
N PHE A 134 -12.67 17.70 -11.38
CA PHE A 134 -11.22 17.86 -11.31
C PHE A 134 -10.78 17.88 -9.85
N ILE A 135 -9.97 16.90 -9.46
CA ILE A 135 -9.47 16.74 -8.09
C ILE A 135 -7.95 16.69 -8.16
N ILE A 136 -7.29 17.57 -7.41
CA ILE A 136 -5.87 17.43 -7.10
C ILE A 136 -5.77 16.78 -5.72
N ALA A 137 -5.07 15.66 -5.66
CA ALA A 137 -4.87 14.86 -4.48
C ALA A 137 -3.41 14.87 -4.05
N ILE A 138 -3.14 15.32 -2.83
CA ILE A 138 -1.82 15.24 -2.21
C ILE A 138 -1.99 14.37 -0.97
N ASP A 139 -1.32 13.24 -0.90
CA ASP A 139 -1.31 12.34 0.27
C ASP A 139 0.11 12.18 0.79
N HIS A 140 0.28 12.24 2.10
CA HIS A 140 1.54 11.91 2.77
C HIS A 140 1.27 10.88 3.86
N GLY A 141 1.93 9.73 3.74
CA GLY A 141 1.83 8.63 4.69
C GLY A 141 3.18 8.26 5.30
N ARG A 142 3.14 7.75 6.52
CA ARG A 142 4.29 7.16 7.23
C ARG A 142 3.93 5.80 7.81
N PRO A 143 4.80 4.80 7.67
CA PRO A 143 4.62 3.52 8.34
C PRO A 143 4.89 3.67 9.83
N PHE A 144 4.25 2.82 10.64
CA PHE A 144 4.57 2.69 12.06
C PHE A 144 5.88 1.91 12.26
N ASP A 145 6.13 0.92 11.39
CA ASP A 145 7.35 0.12 11.41
C ASP A 145 8.40 0.68 10.45
N LYS A 146 9.65 0.82 10.93
CA LYS A 146 10.78 1.29 10.11
C LYS A 146 11.14 0.29 9.01
N ARG A 147 10.83 -1.00 9.21
CA ARG A 147 11.03 -2.06 8.21
C ARG A 147 10.20 -1.80 6.94
N ASP A 148 9.11 -1.04 7.06
CA ASP A 148 8.18 -0.78 5.95
C ASP A 148 8.51 0.47 5.14
N GLY A 149 9.56 1.20 5.55
CA GLY A 149 10.04 2.41 4.90
C GLY A 149 10.11 3.61 5.84
N LYS A 150 10.35 4.79 5.26
CA LYS A 150 10.44 6.05 6.02
C LYS A 150 9.17 6.89 5.90
N SER A 151 8.73 7.13 4.67
CA SER A 151 7.53 7.91 4.34
C SER A 151 7.28 7.84 2.83
N GLY A 152 6.06 8.20 2.42
CA GLY A 152 5.70 8.35 1.01
C GLY A 152 4.79 9.57 0.80
N THR A 153 5.14 10.39 -0.18
CA THR A 153 4.28 11.48 -0.67
C THR A 153 3.76 11.12 -2.05
N TYR A 154 2.45 11.27 -2.26
CA TYR A 154 1.78 10.92 -3.50
C TYR A 154 0.98 12.12 -3.97
N ILE A 155 1.19 12.52 -5.22
CA ILE A 155 0.42 13.58 -5.87
C ILE A 155 -0.29 12.94 -7.05
N GLY A 156 -1.61 13.05 -7.07
CA GLY A 156 -2.47 12.47 -8.09
C GLY A 156 -3.48 13.48 -8.60
N LEU A 157 -3.89 13.28 -9.86
CA LEU A 157 -5.08 13.88 -10.41
C LEU A 157 -6.17 12.82 -10.32
N ASN A 158 -7.34 13.18 -9.76
CA ASN A 158 -8.49 12.33 -9.44
C ASN A 158 -8.46 11.66 -8.04
N PHE A 159 -9.62 11.25 -7.53
CA PHE A 159 -9.69 10.45 -6.29
C PHE A 159 -9.11 9.05 -6.53
N LEU A 160 -8.50 8.48 -5.50
CA LEU A 160 -7.97 7.12 -5.53
C LEU A 160 -9.09 6.05 -5.43
N PHE A 161 -10.34 6.50 -5.26
CA PHE A 161 -11.57 5.76 -4.98
C PHE A 161 -12.80 6.56 -5.44
#